data_AF-A0A9E5MV33-F1
#
_entry.id   AF-A0A9E5MV33-F1
#
_cell.length_a   1.000
_cell.length_b   1.000
_cell.length_c   1.000
_cell.angle_alpha   90.00
_cell.angle_beta   90.00
_cell.angle_gamma   90.00
#
_symmetry.space_group_name_H-M   'P 1'
#
loop_
_entity.id
_entity.type
_entity.pdbx_description
1 polymer ?
#
loop_
_entity_poly.entity_id
_entity_poly.type
_entity_poly.pdbx_seq_one_letter_code
_entity_poly.pdbx_strand_id
1 'polypeptide(L)'
;MGRVPERFAPVFRDREELATSTSLGEMLTEALRTSACQIVICSPRAAKSRWTNEEIIAFKRLGKANRIFALIVDGEPGASENPETADLECFPPALIRELGEDNELSDVRSEPIAADARPGKDPKQAAKLKLLAGMLGVGFDDLAQREAHRRQRRMMALTTAALVGMTITSGLAVTAYLARLEAEEQRRIAEIEAETARQTTEFMVGLFEVSDPSEALGNTITAREILDKGAERIGSELGDQPEIQATLMDTMGTVYTSLGLYDAAVPLIERALDRRHSLFGNEHIDVAQSLNHLGEIQALKADYDAADKNLREALAVRRDLLG
;
A
#
# COMPACT_ATOMS: atom_id res chain seq x y z
N MET A 1 5.01 -27.35 38.02
CA MET A 1 4.03 -27.75 36.99
C MET A 1 4.78 -28.46 35.87
N GLY A 2 4.45 -29.71 35.56
CA GLY A 2 5.14 -30.51 34.54
C GLY A 2 4.90 -30.01 33.11
N ARG A 3 5.59 -30.62 32.13
CA ARG A 3 5.36 -30.36 30.69
C ARG A 3 3.89 -30.66 30.35
N VAL A 4 3.19 -29.66 29.81
CA VAL A 4 1.82 -29.85 29.29
C VAL A 4 1.92 -30.64 27.98
N PRO A 5 1.23 -31.78 27.85
CA PRO A 5 1.26 -32.58 26.62
C PRO A 5 0.67 -31.80 25.45
N GLU A 6 1.22 -32.01 24.25
CA GLU A 6 0.78 -31.32 23.02
C GLU A 6 -0.67 -31.67 22.61
N ARG A 7 -1.21 -32.79 23.11
CA ARG A 7 -2.59 -33.23 22.87
C ARG A 7 -3.20 -33.82 24.14
N PHE A 8 -4.46 -33.45 24.42
CA PHE A 8 -5.32 -34.18 25.36
C PHE A 8 -5.87 -35.39 24.61
N ALA A 9 -5.17 -36.52 24.65
CA ALA A 9 -5.62 -37.76 24.03
C ALA A 9 -5.35 -38.94 24.99
N PRO A 10 -6.24 -39.96 25.01
CA PRO A 10 -7.46 -40.09 24.20
C PRO A 10 -8.70 -39.40 24.81
N VAL A 11 -9.63 -38.96 23.95
CA VAL A 11 -10.97 -38.46 24.33
C VAL A 11 -11.98 -39.50 23.91
N PHE A 12 -12.54 -40.24 24.86
CA PHE A 12 -13.58 -41.24 24.59
C PHE A 12 -14.89 -40.55 24.21
N ARG A 13 -15.49 -40.96 23.10
CA ARG A 13 -16.81 -40.47 22.65
C ARG A 13 -17.78 -41.63 22.49
N ASP A 14 -18.79 -41.70 23.37
CA ASP A 14 -19.73 -42.83 23.43
C ASP A 14 -20.32 -43.19 22.06
N ARG A 15 -20.80 -42.22 21.28
CA ARG A 15 -21.43 -42.50 19.97
C ARG A 15 -20.47 -42.99 18.88
N GLU A 16 -19.22 -42.54 18.91
CA GLU A 16 -18.23 -42.81 17.85
C GLU A 16 -17.44 -44.09 18.13
N GLU A 17 -17.17 -44.40 19.40
CA GLU A 17 -16.32 -45.52 19.80
C GLU A 17 -17.10 -46.79 20.20
N LEU A 18 -18.38 -46.67 20.58
CA LEU A 18 -19.21 -47.83 20.94
C LEU A 18 -19.80 -48.58 19.72
N ALA A 19 -19.90 -47.92 18.56
CA ALA A 19 -20.49 -48.51 17.34
C ALA A 19 -19.65 -49.64 16.71
N THR A 20 -18.42 -49.86 17.18
CA THR A 20 -17.44 -50.77 16.56
C THR A 20 -17.11 -52.03 17.39
N SER A 21 -17.73 -52.23 18.55
CA SER A 21 -17.37 -53.31 19.49
C SER A 21 -18.51 -54.30 19.82
N THR A 22 -18.15 -55.56 20.13
CA THR A 22 -19.09 -56.67 20.40
C THR A 22 -19.53 -56.77 21.88
N SER A 23 -18.90 -56.05 22.81
CA SER A 23 -19.30 -55.99 24.24
C SER A 23 -19.35 -54.54 24.75
N LEU A 24 -20.52 -53.91 24.56
CA LEU A 24 -20.77 -52.50 24.88
C LEU A 24 -20.44 -52.11 26.34
N GLY A 25 -20.73 -52.99 27.31
CA GLY A 25 -20.62 -52.68 28.75
C GLY A 25 -19.19 -52.72 29.31
N GLU A 26 -18.34 -53.63 28.84
CA GLU A 26 -16.97 -53.78 29.35
C GLU A 26 -16.07 -52.63 28.87
N MET A 27 -16.19 -52.27 27.59
CA MET A 27 -15.49 -51.12 26.99
C MET A 27 -15.83 -49.81 27.69
N LEU A 28 -17.12 -49.55 27.94
CA LEU A 28 -17.57 -48.35 28.64
C LEU A 28 -17.05 -48.28 30.08
N THR A 29 -17.09 -49.41 30.80
CA THR A 29 -16.60 -49.48 32.18
C THR A 29 -15.10 -49.20 32.26
N GLU A 30 -14.32 -49.77 31.35
CA GLU A 30 -12.87 -49.52 31.29
C GLU A 30 -12.56 -48.08 30.85
N ALA A 31 -13.29 -47.53 29.87
CA ALA A 31 -13.16 -46.15 29.46
C ALA A 31 -13.41 -45.15 30.61
N LEU A 32 -14.45 -45.37 31.42
CA LEU A 32 -14.74 -44.57 32.62
C LEU A 32 -13.63 -44.71 33.67
N ARG A 33 -13.09 -45.92 33.85
CA ARG A 33 -11.97 -46.18 34.75
C ARG A 33 -10.70 -45.45 34.34
N THR A 34 -10.35 -45.44 33.05
CA THR A 34 -9.15 -44.76 32.54
C THR A 34 -9.32 -43.25 32.38
N SER A 35 -10.55 -42.76 32.26
CA SER A 35 -10.83 -41.34 32.03
C SER A 35 -10.46 -40.46 33.22
N ALA A 36 -9.73 -39.37 32.97
CA ALA A 36 -9.34 -38.42 34.01
C ALA A 36 -10.49 -37.50 34.42
N CYS A 37 -11.36 -37.15 33.48
CA CYS A 37 -12.52 -36.26 33.67
C CYS A 37 -13.68 -36.76 32.80
N GLN A 38 -14.91 -36.46 33.19
CA GLN A 38 -16.11 -36.70 32.39
C GLN A 38 -16.75 -35.35 32.04
N ILE A 39 -17.10 -35.14 30.78
CA ILE A 39 -17.84 -33.95 30.34
C ILE A 39 -19.25 -34.38 29.95
N VAL A 40 -20.26 -33.84 30.63
CA VAL A 40 -21.66 -34.16 30.38
C VAL A 40 -22.28 -33.07 29.50
N ILE A 41 -22.74 -33.46 28.31
CA ILE A 41 -23.48 -32.56 27.41
C ILE A 41 -24.92 -32.46 27.92
N CYS A 42 -25.24 -31.36 28.57
CA CYS A 42 -26.49 -31.13 29.28
C CYS A 42 -27.57 -30.56 28.34
N SER A 43 -28.71 -31.23 28.31
CA SER A 43 -29.90 -30.92 27.50
C SER A 43 -31.13 -31.62 28.10
N PRO A 44 -32.37 -31.23 27.75
CA PRO A 44 -33.57 -31.94 28.19
C PRO A 44 -33.58 -33.43 27.84
N ARG A 45 -32.92 -33.80 26.74
CA ARG A 45 -32.76 -35.20 26.32
C ARG A 45 -31.77 -35.95 27.21
N ALA A 46 -30.67 -35.30 27.60
CA ALA A 46 -29.68 -35.87 28.50
C ALA A 46 -30.26 -36.04 29.92
N ALA A 47 -31.06 -35.07 30.39
CA ALA A 47 -31.72 -35.16 31.68
C ALA A 47 -32.68 -36.36 31.80
N LYS A 48 -33.36 -36.70 30.70
CA LYS A 48 -34.27 -37.86 30.59
C LYS A 48 -33.57 -39.18 30.22
N SER A 49 -32.27 -39.15 29.94
CA SER A 49 -31.52 -40.32 29.47
C SER A 49 -31.08 -41.21 30.64
N ARG A 50 -31.63 -42.42 30.72
CA ARG A 50 -31.19 -43.43 31.69
C ARG A 50 -29.70 -43.74 31.55
N TRP A 51 -29.20 -43.88 30.33
CA TRP A 51 -27.80 -44.22 30.08
C TRP A 51 -26.84 -43.15 30.57
N THR A 52 -27.13 -41.88 30.27
CA THR A 52 -26.33 -40.74 30.73
C THR A 52 -26.33 -40.65 32.26
N ASN A 53 -27.48 -40.92 32.89
CA ASN A 53 -27.60 -40.94 34.34
C ASN A 53 -26.76 -42.07 34.97
N GLU A 54 -26.82 -43.29 34.43
CA GLU A 54 -26.02 -44.44 34.88
C GLU A 54 -24.51 -44.23 34.70
N GLU A 55 -24.08 -43.62 33.60
CA GLU A 55 -22.66 -43.30 33.37
C GLU A 55 -22.11 -42.31 34.40
N ILE A 56 -22.91 -41.30 34.76
CA ILE A 56 -22.53 -40.33 35.81
C ILE A 56 -22.45 -41.04 37.16
N ILE A 57 -23.41 -41.91 37.50
CA ILE A 57 -23.38 -42.71 38.73
C ILE A 57 -22.13 -43.61 38.75
N ALA A 58 -21.84 -44.30 37.66
CA ALA A 58 -20.67 -45.17 37.54
C ALA A 58 -19.37 -44.37 37.74
N PHE A 59 -19.25 -43.19 37.15
CA PHE A 59 -18.07 -42.33 37.32
C PHE A 59 -17.96 -41.78 38.75
N LYS A 60 -19.09 -41.47 39.41
CA LYS A 60 -19.13 -41.11 40.84
C LYS A 60 -18.67 -42.26 41.74
N ARG A 61 -19.13 -43.49 41.48
CA ARG A 61 -18.73 -44.71 42.20
C ARG A 61 -17.23 -45.01 42.09
N LEU A 62 -16.56 -44.52 41.03
CA LEU A 62 -15.10 -44.58 40.89
C LEU A 62 -14.35 -43.52 41.75
N GLY A 63 -15.06 -42.74 42.58
CA GLY A 63 -14.47 -41.70 43.43
C GLY A 63 -14.09 -40.43 42.68
N LYS A 64 -14.61 -40.23 41.45
CA LYS A 64 -14.25 -39.11 40.56
C LYS A 64 -15.36 -38.06 40.43
N ALA A 65 -16.23 -37.96 41.43
CA ALA A 65 -17.40 -37.06 41.41
C ALA A 65 -17.03 -35.58 41.16
N ASN A 66 -15.89 -35.11 41.69
CA ASN A 66 -15.38 -33.75 41.50
C ASN A 66 -14.73 -33.48 40.13
N ARG A 67 -14.71 -34.49 39.23
CA ARG A 67 -14.13 -34.39 37.89
C ARG A 67 -15.18 -34.54 36.78
N ILE A 68 -16.43 -34.27 37.12
CA ILE A 68 -17.57 -34.25 36.20
C ILE A 68 -17.87 -32.77 35.89
N PHE A 69 -17.80 -32.41 34.62
CA PHE A 69 -17.99 -31.04 34.15
C PHE A 69 -19.21 -30.95 33.25
N ALA A 70 -20.08 -29.97 33.49
CA ALA A 70 -21.30 -29.79 32.73
C ALA A 70 -21.08 -28.83 31.55
N LEU A 71 -21.56 -29.20 30.37
CA LEU A 71 -21.64 -28.32 29.20
C LEU A 71 -23.11 -28.19 28.78
N ILE A 72 -23.75 -27.08 29.10
CA ILE A 72 -25.15 -26.82 28.74
C ILE A 72 -25.21 -26.42 27.28
N VAL A 73 -25.99 -27.18 26.50
CA VAL A 73 -26.22 -26.90 25.08
C VAL A 73 -27.68 -26.58 24.77
N ASP A 74 -28.61 -26.99 25.65
CA ASP A 74 -30.05 -26.78 25.52
C ASP A 74 -30.74 -26.95 26.90
N GLY A 75 -31.99 -26.52 27.04
CA GLY A 75 -32.77 -26.56 28.30
C GLY A 75 -32.32 -25.56 29.35
N GLU A 76 -32.94 -25.56 30.53
CA GLU A 76 -32.67 -24.64 31.64
C GLU A 76 -32.26 -25.43 32.89
N PRO A 77 -31.09 -25.11 33.50
CA PRO A 77 -30.64 -25.76 34.73
C PRO A 77 -31.57 -25.45 35.90
N GLY A 78 -31.97 -26.48 36.65
CA GLY A 78 -32.84 -26.31 37.83
C GLY A 78 -34.32 -26.14 37.49
N ALA A 79 -34.72 -26.29 36.23
CA ALA A 79 -36.11 -26.17 35.82
C ALA A 79 -37.01 -27.24 36.48
N SER A 80 -36.43 -28.34 36.97
CA SER A 80 -37.12 -29.40 37.74
C SER A 80 -37.68 -28.94 39.09
N GLU A 81 -37.30 -27.77 39.60
CA GLU A 81 -37.84 -27.20 40.84
C GLU A 81 -39.27 -26.71 40.70
N ASN A 82 -39.67 -26.31 39.49
CA ASN A 82 -41.02 -25.86 39.19
C ASN A 82 -41.72 -26.90 38.27
N PRO A 83 -42.85 -27.48 38.71
CA PRO A 83 -43.62 -28.44 37.91
C PRO A 83 -43.97 -27.97 36.51
N GLU A 84 -44.17 -26.67 36.29
CA GLU A 84 -44.51 -26.09 34.98
C GLU A 84 -43.32 -26.06 34.01
N THR A 85 -42.09 -25.99 34.53
CA THR A 85 -40.86 -25.92 33.73
C THR A 85 -40.03 -27.19 33.78
N ALA A 86 -40.48 -28.21 34.51
CA ALA A 86 -39.71 -29.44 34.77
C ALA A 86 -39.22 -30.14 33.49
N ASP A 87 -39.98 -30.03 32.39
CA ASP A 87 -39.61 -30.59 31.10
C ASP A 87 -38.39 -29.94 30.44
N LEU A 88 -38.02 -28.73 30.87
CA LEU A 88 -36.86 -27.99 30.37
C LEU A 88 -35.57 -28.32 31.11
N GLU A 89 -35.62 -29.14 32.18
CA GLU A 89 -34.43 -29.47 32.97
C GLU A 89 -33.32 -30.03 32.08
N CYS A 90 -32.14 -29.44 32.14
CA CYS A 90 -31.01 -29.85 31.31
C CYS A 90 -30.01 -30.76 32.02
N PHE A 91 -30.04 -30.82 33.36
CA PHE A 91 -29.14 -31.64 34.14
C PHE A 91 -29.70 -33.04 34.44
N PRO A 92 -28.94 -34.12 34.15
CA PRO A 92 -29.26 -35.45 34.66
C PRO A 92 -29.36 -35.48 36.19
N PRO A 93 -30.30 -36.23 36.79
CA PRO A 93 -30.45 -36.31 38.24
C PRO A 93 -29.15 -36.66 38.98
N ALA A 94 -28.37 -37.58 38.44
CA ALA A 94 -27.07 -37.98 38.98
C ALA A 94 -26.02 -36.86 38.96
N LEU A 95 -26.18 -35.82 38.12
CA LEU A 95 -25.24 -34.70 38.07
C LEU A 95 -25.46 -33.71 39.22
N ILE A 96 -26.71 -33.54 39.65
CA ILE A 96 -27.13 -32.55 40.66
C ILE A 96 -27.35 -33.14 42.06
N ARG A 97 -27.09 -34.44 42.26
CA ARG A 97 -27.23 -35.13 43.55
C ARG A 97 -25.93 -35.78 43.98
N GLU A 98 -25.60 -35.75 45.27
CA GLU A 98 -24.43 -36.44 45.79
C GLU A 98 -24.62 -37.97 45.87
N LEU A 99 -23.52 -38.71 45.99
CA LEU A 99 -23.58 -40.16 46.23
C LEU A 99 -23.52 -40.39 47.75
N GLY A 100 -24.48 -41.13 48.30
CA GLY A 100 -24.52 -41.54 49.71
C GLY A 100 -23.48 -42.61 50.04
N GLU A 101 -23.33 -42.92 51.33
CA GLU A 101 -22.43 -43.98 51.83
C GLU A 101 -22.81 -45.38 51.33
N ASP A 102 -24.07 -45.56 50.90
CA ASP A 102 -24.63 -46.77 50.31
C ASP A 102 -24.34 -46.92 48.80
N ASN A 103 -23.60 -45.99 48.21
CA ASN A 103 -23.37 -45.89 46.75
C ASN A 103 -24.63 -45.66 45.91
N GLU A 104 -25.69 -45.12 46.53
CA GLU A 104 -26.90 -44.66 45.88
C GLU A 104 -26.95 -43.12 45.85
N LEU A 105 -27.79 -42.55 44.97
CA LEU A 105 -27.95 -41.09 44.91
C LEU A 105 -28.69 -40.61 46.17
N SER A 106 -28.07 -39.66 46.88
CA SER A 106 -28.68 -39.03 48.04
C SER A 106 -29.67 -37.93 47.61
N ASP A 107 -30.42 -37.42 48.59
CA ASP A 107 -31.25 -36.22 48.41
C ASP A 107 -30.47 -34.91 48.58
N VAL A 108 -29.17 -34.99 48.89
CA VAL A 108 -28.30 -33.82 48.99
C VAL A 108 -28.01 -33.31 47.58
N ARG A 109 -28.35 -32.05 47.34
CA ARG A 109 -28.15 -31.40 46.05
C ARG A 109 -26.74 -30.82 45.93
N SER A 110 -26.11 -31.07 44.78
CA SER A 110 -24.81 -30.50 44.40
C SER A 110 -24.98 -29.54 43.22
N GLU A 111 -24.32 -28.38 43.25
CA GLU A 111 -24.28 -27.46 42.12
C GLU A 111 -23.08 -27.78 41.20
N PRO A 112 -23.31 -28.32 39.99
CA PRO A 112 -22.21 -28.63 39.08
C PRO A 112 -21.62 -27.37 38.48
N ILE A 113 -20.29 -27.34 38.32
CA ILE A 113 -19.64 -26.30 37.52
C ILE A 113 -20.05 -26.50 36.05
N ALA A 114 -20.82 -25.55 35.53
CA ALA A 114 -21.36 -25.61 34.18
C ALA A 114 -20.82 -24.51 33.28
N ALA A 115 -20.39 -24.91 32.07
CA ALA A 115 -20.16 -24.00 30.95
C ALA A 115 -21.45 -23.92 30.12
N ASP A 116 -21.94 -22.71 29.84
CA ASP A 116 -23.22 -22.53 29.14
C ASP A 116 -23.00 -22.09 27.69
N ALA A 117 -23.03 -23.05 26.77
CA ALA A 117 -22.79 -22.81 25.34
C ALA A 117 -24.06 -22.38 24.58
N ARG A 118 -25.17 -22.12 25.26
CA ARG A 118 -26.41 -21.64 24.62
C ARG A 118 -26.23 -20.22 24.05
N PRO A 119 -26.97 -19.85 23.00
CA PRO A 119 -26.92 -18.49 22.45
C PRO A 119 -27.23 -17.43 23.52
N GLY A 120 -26.42 -16.36 23.57
CA GLY A 120 -26.58 -15.27 24.55
C GLY A 120 -26.05 -15.57 25.97
N LYS A 121 -25.45 -16.75 26.19
CA LYS A 121 -24.80 -17.14 27.45
C LYS A 121 -23.28 -17.02 27.31
N ASP A 122 -22.51 -18.09 27.55
CA ASP A 122 -21.06 -18.02 27.38
C ASP A 122 -20.69 -18.06 25.89
N PRO A 123 -19.83 -17.13 25.42
CA PRO A 123 -19.19 -17.29 24.12
C PRO A 123 -18.47 -18.64 24.04
N LYS A 124 -18.49 -19.31 22.89
CA LYS A 124 -17.89 -20.64 22.68
C LYS A 124 -16.47 -20.78 23.26
N GLN A 125 -15.65 -19.74 23.12
CA GLN A 125 -14.29 -19.71 23.67
C GLN A 125 -14.26 -19.63 25.20
N ALA A 126 -15.16 -18.87 25.81
CA ALA A 126 -15.30 -18.77 27.26
C ALA A 126 -15.82 -20.10 27.85
N ALA A 127 -16.83 -20.71 27.24
CA ALA A 127 -17.32 -22.04 27.63
C ALA A 127 -16.19 -23.09 27.59
N LYS A 128 -15.39 -23.09 26.51
CA LYS A 128 -14.20 -23.95 26.39
C LYS A 128 -13.18 -23.68 27.50
N LEU A 129 -12.89 -22.41 27.80
CA LEU A 129 -11.93 -22.05 28.84
C LEU A 129 -12.42 -22.43 30.24
N LYS A 130 -13.73 -22.31 30.52
CA LYS A 130 -14.34 -22.78 31.79
C LYS A 130 -14.14 -24.29 31.98
N LEU A 131 -14.38 -25.10 30.95
CA LEU A 131 -14.13 -26.54 31.01
C LEU A 131 -12.65 -26.86 31.23
N LEU A 132 -11.75 -26.19 30.49
CA LEU A 132 -10.31 -26.39 30.65
C LEU A 132 -9.80 -25.96 32.02
N ALA A 133 -10.33 -24.86 32.57
CA ALA A 133 -10.02 -24.38 33.91
C ALA A 133 -10.40 -25.43 34.97
N GLY A 134 -11.62 -25.97 34.87
CA GLY A 134 -12.09 -27.05 35.73
C GLY A 134 -11.24 -28.32 35.64
N MET A 135 -10.94 -28.78 34.42
CA MET A 135 -10.13 -29.98 34.19
C MET A 135 -8.68 -29.85 34.69
N LEU A 136 -8.11 -28.65 34.61
CA LEU A 136 -6.74 -28.36 35.04
C LEU A 136 -6.65 -27.95 36.52
N GLY A 137 -7.78 -27.68 37.18
CA GLY A 137 -7.81 -27.19 38.56
C GLY A 137 -7.19 -25.80 38.71
N VAL A 138 -7.33 -24.93 37.71
CA VAL A 138 -6.81 -23.55 37.72
C VAL A 138 -7.95 -22.54 37.66
N GLY A 139 -7.73 -21.31 38.12
CA GLY A 139 -8.72 -20.24 38.03
C GLY A 139 -9.11 -19.94 36.59
N PHE A 140 -10.42 -19.80 36.31
CA PHE A 140 -10.92 -19.40 35.00
C PHE A 140 -10.36 -18.04 34.59
N ASP A 141 -10.33 -17.09 35.53
CA ASP A 141 -9.85 -15.72 35.27
C ASP A 141 -8.38 -15.70 34.85
N ASP A 142 -7.53 -16.53 35.46
CA ASP A 142 -6.11 -16.66 35.08
C ASP A 142 -5.95 -17.13 33.63
N LEU A 143 -6.76 -18.11 33.21
CA LEU A 143 -6.75 -18.63 31.85
C LEU A 143 -7.34 -17.63 30.85
N ALA A 144 -8.45 -16.98 31.21
CA ALA A 144 -9.10 -15.97 30.38
C ALA A 144 -8.20 -14.76 30.15
N GLN A 145 -7.54 -14.26 31.20
CA GLN A 145 -6.62 -13.13 31.12
C GLN A 145 -5.39 -13.48 30.26
N ARG A 146 -4.83 -14.69 30.41
CA ARG A 146 -3.71 -15.16 29.57
C ARG A 146 -4.07 -15.22 28.09
N GLU A 147 -5.25 -15.76 27.76
CA GLU A 147 -5.70 -15.86 26.36
C GLU A 147 -6.01 -14.48 25.77
N ALA A 148 -6.63 -13.59 26.56
CA ALA A 148 -6.86 -12.20 26.17
C ALA A 148 -5.54 -11.46 25.86
N HIS A 149 -4.54 -11.57 26.75
CA HIS A 149 -3.22 -10.98 26.51
C HIS A 149 -2.52 -11.55 25.27
N ARG A 150 -2.61 -12.87 25.03
CA ARG A 150 -2.04 -13.49 23.82
C ARG A 150 -2.71 -12.96 22.56
N ARG A 151 -4.05 -12.87 22.55
CA ARG A 151 -4.81 -12.34 21.44
C ARG A 151 -4.47 -10.88 21.17
N GLN A 152 -4.39 -10.05 22.23
CA GLN A 152 -4.04 -8.64 22.11
C GLN A 152 -2.61 -8.46 21.59
N ARG A 153 -1.62 -9.23 22.09
CA ARG A 153 -0.23 -9.18 21.58
C ARG A 153 -0.13 -9.60 20.12
N ARG A 154 -0.83 -10.65 19.70
CA ARG A 154 -0.87 -11.10 18.29
C ARG A 154 -1.51 -10.04 17.39
N MET A 155 -2.65 -9.50 17.81
CA MET A 155 -3.32 -8.44 17.07
C MET A 155 -2.41 -7.21 16.94
N MET A 156 -1.79 -6.79 18.05
CA MET A 156 -0.88 -5.65 18.05
C MET A 156 0.29 -5.86 17.09
N ALA A 157 0.95 -7.03 17.12
CA ALA A 157 2.05 -7.35 16.22
C ALA A 157 1.65 -7.33 14.74
N LEU A 158 0.46 -7.81 14.40
CA LEU A 158 -0.06 -7.76 13.02
C LEU A 158 -0.34 -6.32 12.58
N THR A 159 -0.98 -5.53 13.44
CA THR A 159 -1.29 -4.13 13.13
C THR A 159 -0.03 -3.27 12.99
N THR A 160 0.99 -3.47 13.83
CA THR A 160 2.26 -2.75 13.71
C THR A 160 3.01 -3.15 12.45
N ALA A 161 3.06 -4.44 12.12
CA ALA A 161 3.68 -4.90 10.87
C ALA A 161 2.98 -4.33 9.63
N ALA A 162 1.65 -4.28 9.62
CA ALA A 162 0.87 -3.68 8.53
C ALA A 162 1.16 -2.18 8.39
N LEU A 163 1.23 -1.45 9.51
CA LEU A 163 1.52 -0.01 9.50
C LEU A 163 2.92 0.29 8.96
N VAL A 164 3.94 -0.48 9.39
CA VAL A 164 5.31 -0.37 8.87
C VAL A 164 5.37 -0.70 7.38
N GLY A 165 4.65 -1.74 6.94
CA GLY A 165 4.54 -2.06 5.51
C GLY A 165 3.95 -0.89 4.71
N MET A 166 2.86 -0.30 5.20
CA MET A 166 2.19 0.84 4.56
C MET A 166 3.08 2.08 4.49
N THR A 167 3.83 2.41 5.55
CA THR A 167 4.73 3.57 5.52
C THR A 167 5.86 3.39 4.51
N ILE A 168 6.43 2.19 4.41
CA ILE A 168 7.45 1.87 3.40
C ILE A 168 6.88 1.98 1.99
N THR A 169 5.72 1.37 1.72
CA THR A 169 5.11 1.43 0.39
C THR A 169 4.71 2.84 -0.02
N SER A 170 4.18 3.64 0.92
CA SER A 170 3.84 5.05 0.65
C SER A 170 5.09 5.88 0.40
N GLY A 171 6.17 5.66 1.17
CA GLY A 171 7.46 6.31 0.93
C GLY A 171 8.00 6.00 -0.48
N LEU A 172 8.03 4.72 -0.86
CA LEU A 172 8.45 4.31 -2.20
C LEU A 172 7.56 4.90 -3.30
N ALA A 173 6.24 4.94 -3.09
CA ALA A 173 5.31 5.54 -4.05
C ALA A 173 5.58 7.03 -4.26
N VAL A 174 5.83 7.78 -3.18
CA VAL A 174 6.20 9.21 -3.27
C VAL A 174 7.52 9.38 -4.01
N THR A 175 8.54 8.58 -3.71
CA THR A 175 9.82 8.67 -4.44
C THR A 175 9.68 8.35 -5.92
N ALA A 176 8.90 7.33 -6.28
CA ALA A 176 8.63 6.98 -7.67
C ALA A 176 7.82 8.06 -8.39
N TYR A 177 6.89 8.73 -7.69
CA TYR A 177 6.12 9.83 -8.23
C TYR A 177 7.00 11.06 -8.52
N LEU A 178 7.87 11.44 -7.57
CA LEU A 178 8.80 12.56 -7.77
C LEU A 178 9.78 12.27 -8.92
N ALA A 179 10.33 11.06 -9.00
CA ALA A 179 11.21 10.66 -10.11
C ALA A 179 10.51 10.71 -11.48
N ARG A 180 9.21 10.43 -11.54
CA ARG A 180 8.42 10.57 -12.78
C ARG A 180 8.26 12.03 -13.19
N LEU A 181 7.99 12.92 -12.23
CA LEU A 181 7.88 14.35 -12.52
C LEU A 181 9.18 14.92 -13.07
N GLU A 182 10.33 14.58 -12.47
CA GLU A 182 11.64 15.00 -12.97
C GLU A 182 11.91 14.47 -14.40
N ALA A 183 11.57 13.20 -14.66
CA ALA A 183 11.73 12.59 -15.97
C ALA A 183 10.83 13.23 -17.05
N GLU A 184 9.60 13.58 -16.69
CA GLU A 184 8.67 14.28 -17.59
C GLU A 184 9.17 15.69 -17.94
N GLU A 185 9.77 16.40 -16.99
CA GLU A 185 10.34 17.72 -17.24
C GLU A 185 11.54 17.65 -18.20
N GLN A 186 12.48 16.73 -17.92
CA GLN A 186 13.63 16.49 -18.78
C GLN A 186 13.22 16.13 -20.20
N ARG A 187 12.18 15.29 -20.34
CA ARG A 187 11.63 14.92 -21.63
C ARG A 187 11.01 16.11 -22.35
N ARG A 188 10.27 16.98 -21.66
CA ARG A 188 9.66 18.17 -22.26
C ARG A 188 10.73 19.13 -22.78
N ILE A 189 11.77 19.39 -21.99
CA ILE A 189 12.88 20.26 -22.40
C ILE A 189 13.54 19.68 -23.66
N ALA A 190 13.85 18.37 -23.66
CA ALA A 190 14.45 17.70 -24.81
C ALA A 190 13.54 17.73 -26.06
N GLU A 191 12.23 17.59 -25.91
CA GLU A 191 11.27 17.68 -27.02
C GLU A 191 11.19 19.10 -27.60
N ILE A 192 11.21 20.14 -26.76
CA ILE A 192 11.24 21.54 -27.21
C ILE A 192 12.54 21.84 -27.97
N GLU A 193 13.69 21.46 -27.41
CA GLU A 193 14.99 21.67 -28.04
C GLU A 193 15.10 20.94 -29.39
N ALA A 194 14.63 19.68 -29.45
CA ALA A 194 14.60 18.91 -30.68
C ALA A 194 13.69 19.53 -31.74
N GLU A 195 12.52 20.04 -31.35
CA GLU A 195 11.59 20.69 -32.28
C GLU A 195 12.17 22.00 -32.81
N THR A 196 12.76 22.83 -31.95
CA THR A 196 13.48 24.05 -32.34
C THR A 196 14.60 23.73 -33.34
N ALA A 197 15.41 22.71 -33.08
CA ALA A 197 16.48 22.28 -33.98
C ALA A 197 15.92 21.77 -35.32
N ARG A 198 14.82 21.00 -35.29
CA ARG A 198 14.15 20.48 -36.48
C ARG A 198 13.62 21.60 -37.36
N GLN A 199 12.88 22.55 -36.80
CA GLN A 199 12.31 23.69 -37.52
C GLN A 199 13.40 24.61 -38.08
N THR A 200 14.45 24.87 -37.29
CA THR A 200 15.64 25.61 -37.76
C THR A 200 16.29 24.91 -38.95
N THR A 201 16.45 23.59 -38.89
CA THR A 201 17.02 22.78 -39.98
C THR A 201 16.14 22.80 -41.22
N GLU A 202 14.82 22.61 -41.06
CA GLU A 202 13.84 22.61 -42.14
C GLU A 202 13.82 23.96 -42.86
N PHE A 203 13.86 25.07 -42.12
CA PHE A 203 13.99 26.41 -42.69
C PHE A 203 15.29 26.57 -43.50
N MET A 204 16.42 26.13 -42.93
CA MET A 204 17.73 26.22 -43.60
C MET A 204 17.79 25.36 -44.87
N VAL A 205 17.16 24.18 -44.89
CA VAL A 205 17.05 23.36 -46.12
C VAL A 205 16.15 24.05 -47.14
N GLY A 206 14.97 24.53 -46.72
CA GLY A 206 14.02 25.26 -47.57
C GLY A 206 14.58 26.57 -48.14
N LEU A 207 15.61 27.14 -47.53
CA LEU A 207 16.36 28.27 -48.06
C LEU A 207 17.11 27.90 -49.35
N PHE A 208 17.73 26.70 -49.39
CA PHE A 208 18.49 26.22 -50.54
C PHE A 208 17.62 25.51 -51.59
N GLU A 209 16.48 24.92 -51.22
CA GLU A 209 15.57 24.27 -52.17
C GLU A 209 14.82 25.25 -53.08
N VAL A 210 14.46 26.45 -52.59
CA VAL A 210 13.84 27.53 -53.42
C VAL A 210 14.83 28.08 -54.47
N SER A 211 16.08 27.61 -54.46
CA SER A 211 17.08 27.89 -55.48
C SER A 211 17.08 26.82 -56.58
N ASP A 212 15.90 26.39 -57.04
CA ASP A 212 15.80 25.43 -58.13
C ASP A 212 16.42 26.06 -59.40
N PRO A 213 17.56 25.54 -59.91
CA PRO A 213 18.25 26.11 -61.07
C PRO A 213 17.39 26.16 -62.33
N SER A 214 16.26 25.46 -62.35
CA SER A 214 15.33 25.40 -63.46
C SER A 214 14.39 26.61 -63.59
N GLU A 215 14.12 27.36 -62.50
CA GLU A 215 13.42 28.66 -62.57
C GLU A 215 14.36 29.83 -62.85
N ALA A 216 15.65 29.65 -62.57
CA ALA A 216 16.67 30.63 -62.92
C ALA A 216 16.95 30.56 -64.42
N LEU A 217 16.30 31.43 -65.20
CA LEU A 217 16.48 31.63 -66.65
C LEU A 217 17.94 32.02 -67.01
N GLY A 218 18.88 31.09 -66.86
CA GLY A 218 20.28 31.23 -67.22
C GLY A 218 21.13 32.11 -66.31
N ASN A 219 20.63 32.55 -65.15
CA ASN A 219 21.39 33.39 -64.21
C ASN A 219 21.78 32.60 -62.95
N THR A 220 23.06 32.58 -62.58
CA THR A 220 23.52 31.87 -61.37
C THR A 220 23.01 32.58 -60.12
N ILE A 221 22.11 31.94 -59.36
CA ILE A 221 21.69 32.45 -58.05
C ILE A 221 22.93 32.45 -57.14
N THR A 222 23.25 33.61 -56.57
CA THR A 222 24.40 33.74 -55.66
C THR A 222 23.99 33.33 -54.23
N ALA A 223 24.94 32.81 -53.45
CA ALA A 223 24.71 32.50 -52.03
C ALA A 223 24.17 33.72 -51.25
N ARG A 224 24.52 34.94 -51.66
CA ARG A 224 23.99 36.18 -51.10
C ARG A 224 22.51 36.36 -51.37
N GLU A 225 22.05 36.18 -52.61
CA GLU A 225 20.61 36.31 -52.95
C GLU A 225 19.75 35.28 -52.20
N ILE A 226 20.30 34.08 -52.00
CA ILE A 226 19.66 33.05 -51.16
C ILE A 226 19.51 33.57 -49.73
N LEU A 227 20.60 34.05 -49.12
CA LEU A 227 20.58 34.62 -47.77
C LEU A 227 19.63 35.83 -47.66
N ASP A 228 19.64 36.75 -48.63
CA ASP A 228 18.77 37.93 -48.61
C ASP A 228 17.28 37.53 -48.60
N LYS A 229 16.90 36.56 -49.44
CA LYS A 229 15.55 36.00 -49.45
C LYS A 229 15.21 35.28 -48.14
N GLY A 230 16.13 34.53 -47.56
CA GLY A 230 15.90 33.87 -46.27
C GLY A 230 15.66 34.86 -45.14
N ALA A 231 16.46 35.92 -45.09
CA ALA A 231 16.36 36.96 -44.06
C ALA A 231 14.99 37.68 -44.09
N GLU A 232 14.43 37.88 -45.28
CA GLU A 232 13.07 38.42 -45.47
C GLU A 232 11.98 37.43 -45.01
N ARG A 233 12.15 36.14 -45.32
CA ARG A 233 11.18 35.08 -45.00
C ARG A 233 11.03 34.78 -43.51
N ILE A 234 12.05 35.02 -42.69
CA ILE A 234 11.99 34.77 -41.23
C ILE A 234 10.76 35.47 -40.61
N GLY A 235 10.50 36.72 -41.01
CA GLY A 235 9.38 37.50 -40.45
C GLY A 235 8.01 36.97 -40.85
N SER A 236 7.86 36.47 -42.09
CA SER A 236 6.57 36.05 -42.64
C SER A 236 6.24 34.58 -42.40
N GLU A 237 7.24 33.68 -42.35
CA GLU A 237 7.02 32.23 -42.22
C GLU A 237 7.03 31.74 -40.78
N LEU A 238 7.66 32.50 -39.88
CA LEU A 238 7.85 32.10 -38.47
C LEU A 238 7.18 33.07 -37.49
N GLY A 239 6.13 33.77 -37.93
CA GLY A 239 5.46 34.85 -37.19
C GLY A 239 5.07 34.50 -35.75
N ASP A 240 4.68 33.24 -35.51
CA ASP A 240 4.25 32.74 -34.19
C ASP A 240 5.39 32.10 -33.37
N GLN A 241 6.64 32.17 -33.85
CA GLN A 241 7.81 31.49 -33.26
C GLN A 241 8.96 32.48 -33.00
N PRO A 242 8.78 33.43 -32.06
CA PRO A 242 9.72 34.54 -31.86
C PRO A 242 11.13 34.11 -31.45
N GLU A 243 11.29 33.00 -30.74
CA GLU A 243 12.58 32.45 -30.32
C GLU A 243 13.38 31.88 -31.51
N ILE A 244 12.69 31.14 -32.38
CA ILE A 244 13.27 30.57 -33.60
C ILE A 244 13.63 31.69 -34.58
N GLN A 245 12.76 32.70 -34.69
CA GLN A 245 13.08 33.91 -35.47
C GLN A 245 14.37 34.58 -34.99
N ALA A 246 14.53 34.78 -33.67
CA ALA A 246 15.74 35.38 -33.13
C ALA A 246 16.99 34.52 -33.43
N THR A 247 16.89 33.20 -33.26
CA THR A 247 17.99 32.26 -33.51
C THR A 247 18.41 32.24 -34.99
N LEU A 248 17.44 32.23 -35.92
CA LEU A 248 17.72 32.30 -37.35
C LEU A 248 18.29 33.66 -37.77
N MET A 249 17.75 34.77 -37.24
CA MET A 249 18.27 36.12 -37.50
C MET A 249 19.72 36.25 -37.02
N ASP A 250 20.03 35.74 -35.82
CA ASP A 250 21.37 35.72 -35.25
C ASP A 250 22.32 34.89 -36.14
N THR A 251 21.90 33.67 -36.51
CA THR A 251 22.66 32.77 -37.40
C THR A 251 22.95 33.42 -38.76
N MET A 252 21.94 34.00 -39.40
CA MET A 252 22.10 34.69 -40.69
C MET A 252 23.00 35.92 -40.56
N GLY A 253 22.87 36.69 -39.48
CA GLY A 253 23.75 37.81 -39.17
C GLY A 253 25.22 37.40 -39.01
N THR A 254 25.49 36.26 -38.37
CA THR A 254 26.84 35.67 -38.31
C THR A 254 27.36 35.29 -39.69
N VAL A 255 26.51 34.73 -40.56
CA VAL A 255 26.89 34.40 -41.94
C VAL A 255 27.19 35.67 -42.74
N TYR A 256 26.36 36.71 -42.68
CA TYR A 256 26.62 38.00 -43.32
C TYR A 256 27.92 38.64 -42.85
N THR A 257 28.19 38.60 -41.55
CA THR A 257 29.44 39.10 -40.95
C THR A 257 30.64 38.35 -41.51
N SER A 258 30.56 37.02 -41.62
CA SER A 258 31.62 36.19 -42.19
C SER A 258 31.88 36.48 -43.67
N LEU A 259 30.86 36.95 -44.39
CA LEU A 259 30.95 37.41 -45.79
C LEU A 259 31.40 38.88 -45.93
N GLY A 260 31.67 39.58 -44.83
CA GLY A 260 32.03 41.01 -44.82
C GLY A 260 30.86 41.96 -45.08
N LEU A 261 29.62 41.46 -45.05
CA LEU A 261 28.40 42.21 -45.33
C LEU A 261 27.82 42.81 -44.04
N TYR A 262 28.60 43.63 -43.35
CA TYR A 262 28.25 44.13 -42.00
C TYR A 262 26.95 44.95 -41.98
N ASP A 263 26.69 45.75 -43.02
CA ASP A 263 25.48 46.58 -43.09
C ASP A 263 24.18 45.75 -43.22
N ALA A 264 24.28 44.51 -43.73
CA ALA A 264 23.18 43.56 -43.74
C ALA A 264 23.09 42.76 -42.42
N ALA A 265 24.22 42.51 -41.76
CA ALA A 265 24.30 41.76 -40.52
C ALA A 265 23.70 42.52 -39.32
N VAL A 266 24.08 43.79 -39.13
CA VAL A 266 23.65 44.62 -37.99
C VAL A 266 22.13 44.59 -37.76
N PRO A 267 21.28 44.92 -38.76
CA PRO A 267 19.83 44.97 -38.53
C PRO A 267 19.23 43.58 -38.25
N LEU A 268 19.89 42.48 -38.60
CA LEU A 268 19.44 41.14 -38.23
C LEU A 268 19.78 40.83 -36.77
N ILE A 269 21.01 41.13 -36.34
CA ILE A 269 21.43 40.93 -34.95
C ILE A 269 20.63 41.83 -34.00
N GLU A 270 20.34 43.08 -34.38
CA GLU A 270 19.50 43.99 -33.59
C GLU A 270 18.06 43.45 -33.45
N ARG A 271 17.45 42.97 -34.53
CA ARG A 271 16.12 42.35 -34.46
C ARG A 271 16.11 41.07 -33.63
N ALA A 272 17.18 40.27 -33.69
CA ALA A 272 17.34 39.10 -32.82
C ALA A 272 17.44 39.50 -31.34
N LEU A 273 18.22 40.54 -31.05
CA LEU A 273 18.38 41.11 -29.71
C LEU A 273 17.06 41.64 -29.15
N ASP A 274 16.30 42.41 -29.93
CA ASP A 274 14.99 42.94 -29.53
C ASP A 274 13.98 41.83 -29.18
N ARG A 275 13.99 40.75 -29.96
CA ARG A 275 13.15 39.57 -29.69
C ARG A 275 13.58 38.86 -28.43
N ARG A 276 14.89 38.62 -28.24
CA ARG A 276 15.44 37.99 -27.03
C ARG A 276 15.17 38.84 -25.79
N HIS A 277 15.27 40.16 -25.88
CA HIS A 277 14.84 41.08 -24.81
C HIS A 277 13.35 40.96 -24.49
N SER A 278 12.50 40.91 -25.51
CA SER A 278 11.05 40.79 -25.33
C SER A 278 10.64 39.44 -24.70
N LEU A 279 11.38 38.37 -24.99
CA LEU A 279 11.11 37.02 -24.49
C LEU A 279 11.68 36.79 -23.08
N PHE A 280 12.91 37.23 -22.85
CA PHE A 280 13.70 36.81 -21.68
C PHE A 280 14.07 37.96 -20.74
N GLY A 281 13.83 39.23 -21.12
CA GLY A 281 14.31 40.39 -20.39
C GLY A 281 15.78 40.70 -20.69
N ASN A 282 16.47 41.45 -19.83
CA ASN A 282 17.86 41.87 -20.08
C ASN A 282 18.90 40.88 -19.52
N GLU A 283 18.52 40.06 -18.55
CA GLU A 283 19.41 39.15 -17.82
C GLU A 283 19.27 37.71 -18.34
N HIS A 284 19.60 37.51 -19.62
CA HIS A 284 19.55 36.19 -20.25
C HIS A 284 20.80 35.92 -21.10
N ILE A 285 21.21 34.65 -21.18
CA ILE A 285 22.43 34.26 -21.89
C ILE A 285 22.37 34.58 -23.39
N ASP A 286 21.19 34.40 -24.00
CA ASP A 286 20.99 34.69 -25.43
C ASP A 286 21.03 36.18 -25.74
N VAL A 287 20.60 37.03 -24.79
CA VAL A 287 20.70 38.49 -24.91
C VAL A 287 22.16 38.91 -24.87
N ALA A 288 22.93 38.36 -23.93
CA ALA A 288 24.37 38.58 -23.87
C ALA A 288 25.08 38.10 -25.15
N GLN A 289 24.63 36.99 -25.74
CA GLN A 289 25.18 36.49 -27.00
C GLN A 289 24.91 37.45 -28.17
N SER A 290 23.68 37.94 -28.32
CA SER A 290 23.34 38.94 -29.35
C SER A 290 24.12 40.25 -29.16
N LEU A 291 24.25 40.74 -27.92
CA LEU A 291 25.06 41.92 -27.61
C LEU A 291 26.53 41.71 -27.98
N ASN A 292 27.07 40.52 -27.69
CA ASN A 292 28.44 40.16 -28.04
C ASN A 292 28.65 40.16 -29.56
N HIS A 293 27.75 39.51 -30.32
CA HIS A 293 27.80 39.52 -31.79
C HIS A 293 27.68 40.94 -32.36
N LEU A 294 26.80 41.79 -31.81
CA LEU A 294 26.66 43.17 -32.27
C LEU A 294 27.95 43.97 -32.02
N GLY A 295 28.56 43.79 -30.85
CA GLY A 295 29.83 44.42 -30.51
C GLY A 295 30.98 43.96 -31.41
N GLU A 296 31.04 42.67 -31.78
CA GLU A 296 32.01 42.14 -32.74
C GLU A 296 31.86 42.78 -34.12
N ILE A 297 30.63 42.90 -34.63
CA ILE A 297 30.36 43.54 -35.92
C ILE A 297 30.75 45.01 -35.90
N GLN A 298 30.45 45.73 -34.81
CA GLN A 298 30.83 47.14 -34.66
C GLN A 298 32.34 47.34 -34.62
N ALA A 299 33.07 46.45 -33.93
CA ALA A 299 34.53 46.48 -33.92
C ALA A 299 35.12 46.24 -35.32
N LEU A 300 34.54 45.32 -36.10
CA LEU A 300 34.91 45.08 -37.50
C LEU A 300 34.63 46.30 -38.41
N LYS A 301 33.61 47.09 -38.08
CA LYS A 301 33.31 48.38 -38.73
C LYS A 301 34.14 49.57 -38.20
N ALA A 302 35.07 49.33 -37.28
CA ALA A 302 35.86 50.34 -36.57
C ALA A 302 35.05 51.33 -35.70
N ASP A 303 33.82 50.96 -35.32
CA ASP A 303 33.02 51.68 -34.33
C ASP A 303 33.33 51.14 -32.92
N TYR A 304 34.51 51.50 -32.42
CA TYR A 304 35.03 50.95 -31.17
C TYR A 304 34.25 51.40 -29.93
N ASP A 305 33.63 52.58 -29.97
CA ASP A 305 32.86 53.09 -28.84
C ASP A 305 31.56 52.30 -28.66
N ALA A 306 30.85 52.02 -29.75
CA ALA A 306 29.65 51.18 -29.70
C ALA A 306 30.00 49.73 -29.34
N ALA A 307 31.10 49.21 -29.89
CA ALA A 307 31.58 47.87 -29.59
C ALA A 307 31.92 47.68 -28.10
N ASP A 308 32.70 48.59 -27.51
CA ASP A 308 33.06 48.54 -26.09
C ASP A 308 31.82 48.55 -25.19
N LYS A 309 30.81 49.36 -25.54
CA LYS A 309 29.54 49.40 -24.80
C LYS A 309 28.85 48.03 -24.82
N ASN A 310 28.59 47.48 -26.02
CA ASN A 310 27.85 46.23 -26.17
C ASN A 310 28.59 45.03 -25.58
N LEU A 311 29.92 44.95 -25.77
CA LEU A 311 30.74 43.88 -25.21
C LEU A 311 30.80 43.93 -23.68
N ARG A 312 30.85 45.13 -23.08
CA ARG A 312 30.79 45.28 -21.61
C ARG A 312 29.43 44.89 -21.05
N GLU A 313 28.35 45.23 -21.75
CA GLU A 313 27.01 44.84 -21.35
C GLU A 313 26.83 43.32 -21.41
N ALA A 314 27.26 42.68 -22.51
CA ALA A 314 27.30 41.23 -22.64
C ALA A 314 28.12 40.56 -21.53
N LEU A 315 29.30 41.11 -21.22
CA LEU A 315 30.17 40.59 -20.17
C LEU A 315 29.56 40.73 -18.77
N ALA A 316 28.88 41.84 -18.49
CA ALA A 316 28.17 42.05 -17.23
C ALA A 316 27.08 40.98 -17.03
N VAL A 317 26.22 40.79 -18.03
CA VAL A 317 25.17 39.75 -17.99
C VAL A 317 25.77 38.35 -17.80
N ARG A 318 26.85 38.02 -18.52
CA ARG A 318 27.50 36.69 -18.36
C ARG A 318 28.10 36.48 -16.97
N ARG A 319 28.70 37.51 -16.36
CA ARG A 319 29.23 37.42 -14.99
C ARG A 319 28.12 37.21 -13.97
N ASP A 320 27.01 37.91 -14.13
CA ASP A 320 25.89 37.80 -13.20
C ASP A 320 25.22 36.41 -13.26
N LEU A 321 25.18 35.79 -14.45
CA LEU A 321 24.58 34.47 -14.65
C LEU A 321 25.51 33.28 -14.37
N LEU A 322 26.81 33.40 -14.67
CA LEU A 322 27.75 32.27 -14.68
C LEU A 322 28.83 32.32 -13.58
N GLY A 323 28.98 33.44 -12.88
CA GLY A 323 30.05 33.69 -11.90
C GLY A 323 31.40 34.00 -12.53
#